data_AF-A0A7Y8A5W2-F1
#
_entry.id   AF-A0A7Y8A5W2-F1
#
_cell.length_a   1.000
_cell.length_b   1.000
_cell.length_c   1.000
_cell.angle_alpha   90.00
_cell.angle_beta   90.00
_cell.angle_gamma   90.00
#
_symmetry.space_group_name_H-M   'P 1'
#
loop_
_entity.id
_entity.type
_entity.pdbx_description
1 polymer ?
#
loop_
_entity_poly.entity_id
_entity_poly.type
_entity_poly.pdbx_seq_one_letter_code
_entity_poly.pdbx_strand_id
1 'polypeptide(L)'
;MDIEKWKKTARLIAILCWGVFFSAIAQASNEEDIHCAAYYEVLSISGSQPDVSEQQSSLASYAFVRHIGDTPENRRVIWEKVDEFRAEISGEMTPEKIAKFRTKYDAQCRESLKIVWCEAYKTAGACVL
;
A
#
# COMPACT_ATOMS: atom_id res chain seq x y z
N MET A 1 -11.27 -3.80 50.42
CA MET A 1 -10.59 -3.54 49.14
C MET A 1 -11.31 -4.33 48.06
N ASP A 2 -11.99 -3.64 47.14
CA ASP A 2 -13.07 -4.22 46.34
C ASP A 2 -12.53 -4.90 45.07
N ILE A 3 -12.43 -6.23 45.11
CA ILE A 3 -11.84 -7.08 44.06
C ILE A 3 -12.62 -6.95 42.74
N GLU A 4 -13.92 -6.68 42.81
CA GLU A 4 -14.78 -6.44 41.64
C GLU A 4 -14.40 -5.17 40.90
N LYS A 5 -14.06 -4.11 41.65
CA LYS A 5 -13.64 -2.83 41.07
C LYS A 5 -12.34 -2.99 40.29
N TRP A 6 -11.37 -3.71 40.83
CA TRP A 6 -10.10 -4.01 40.15
C TRP A 6 -10.28 -4.84 38.87
N LYS A 7 -11.18 -5.83 38.86
CA LYS A 7 -11.48 -6.62 37.65
C LYS A 7 -12.12 -5.77 36.55
N LYS A 8 -13.01 -4.83 36.90
CA LYS A 8 -13.61 -3.90 35.93
C LYS A 8 -12.59 -2.92 35.36
N THR A 9 -11.70 -2.37 36.19
CA THR A 9 -10.64 -1.47 35.73
C THR A 9 -9.63 -2.18 34.83
N ALA A 10 -9.22 -3.40 35.17
CA ALA A 10 -8.30 -4.20 34.34
C ALA A 10 -8.89 -4.53 32.96
N ARG A 11 -10.20 -4.83 32.88
CA ARG A 11 -10.91 -5.04 31.60
C ARG A 11 -10.96 -3.77 30.75
N LEU A 12 -11.22 -2.62 31.35
CA LEU A 12 -11.24 -1.34 30.63
C LEU A 12 -9.86 -0.95 30.07
N ILE A 13 -8.80 -1.17 30.85
CA ILE A 13 -7.41 -0.94 30.41
C ILE A 13 -7.05 -1.88 29.27
N ALA A 14 -7.40 -3.17 29.36
CA ALA A 14 -7.14 -4.13 28.29
C ALA A 14 -7.86 -3.75 26.98
N ILE A 15 -9.12 -3.31 27.05
CA ILE A 15 -9.89 -2.85 25.87
C ILE A 15 -9.27 -1.59 25.25
N LEU A 16 -8.86 -0.62 26.07
CA LEU A 16 -8.21 0.61 25.60
C LEU A 16 -6.86 0.31 24.92
N CYS A 17 -6.02 -0.53 25.52
CA CYS A 17 -4.77 -0.93 24.90
C CYS A 17 -5.03 -1.63 23.56
N TRP A 18 -5.98 -2.56 23.51
CA TRP A 18 -6.26 -3.29 22.28
C TRP A 18 -6.74 -2.38 21.15
N GLY A 19 -7.62 -1.41 21.46
CA GLY A 19 -8.10 -0.43 20.48
C GLY A 19 -6.98 0.40 19.85
N VAL A 20 -6.01 0.87 20.65
CA VAL A 20 -4.88 1.67 20.14
C VAL A 20 -3.94 0.83 19.25
N PHE A 21 -3.69 -0.44 19.61
CA PHE A 21 -2.87 -1.34 18.78
C PHE A 21 -3.52 -1.60 17.41
N PHE A 22 -4.82 -1.85 17.35
CA PHE A 22 -5.51 -2.07 16.07
C PHE A 22 -5.50 -0.84 15.17
N SER A 23 -5.69 0.36 15.73
CA SER A 23 -5.62 1.61 14.96
C SER A 23 -4.23 1.83 14.38
N ALA A 24 -3.16 1.55 15.13
CA ALA A 24 -1.79 1.68 14.64
C ALA A 24 -1.47 0.70 13.50
N ILE A 25 -1.95 -0.55 13.60
CA ILE A 25 -1.75 -1.57 12.56
C ILE A 25 -2.50 -1.19 11.28
N ALA A 26 -3.75 -0.74 11.38
CA ALA A 26 -4.54 -0.32 10.24
C ALA A 26 -3.98 0.95 9.56
N GLN A 27 -3.42 1.87 10.35
CA GLN A 27 -2.76 3.05 9.80
C GLN A 27 -1.46 2.70 9.08
N ALA A 28 -0.67 1.77 9.63
CA ALA A 28 0.54 1.28 8.99
C ALA A 28 0.27 0.53 7.68
N SER A 29 -0.79 -0.30 7.62
CA SER A 29 -1.16 -0.99 6.37
C SER A 29 -1.60 0.00 5.30
N ASN A 30 -2.41 0.99 5.66
CA ASN A 30 -2.88 2.01 4.72
C ASN A 30 -1.72 2.87 4.17
N GLU A 31 -0.72 3.20 5.00
CA GLU A 31 0.47 3.92 4.54
C GLU A 31 1.30 3.08 3.55
N GLU A 32 1.45 1.78 3.81
CA GLU A 32 2.09 0.84 2.90
C GLU A 32 1.34 0.70 1.56
N ASP A 33 0.01 0.61 1.60
CA ASP A 33 -0.79 0.49 0.40
C ASP A 33 -0.77 1.77 -0.45
N ILE A 34 -0.76 2.96 0.17
CA ILE A 34 -0.54 4.24 -0.52
C ILE A 34 0.85 4.26 -1.18
N HIS A 35 1.87 3.81 -0.45
CA HIS A 35 3.23 3.70 -0.97
C HIS A 35 3.28 2.78 -2.20
N CYS A 36 2.66 1.60 -2.12
CA CYS A 36 2.68 0.64 -3.22
C CYS A 36 1.77 1.04 -4.40
N ALA A 37 0.66 1.74 -4.15
CA ALA A 37 -0.12 2.38 -5.19
C ALA A 37 0.75 3.37 -5.99
N ALA A 38 1.44 4.28 -5.29
CA ALA A 38 2.31 5.26 -5.92
C ALA A 38 3.50 4.62 -6.65
N TYR A 39 4.06 3.54 -6.11
CA TYR A 39 5.15 2.80 -6.73
C TYR A 39 4.73 2.27 -8.11
N TYR A 40 3.60 1.56 -8.19
CA TYR A 40 3.10 1.01 -9.43
C TYR A 40 2.59 2.09 -10.40
N GLU A 41 2.12 3.24 -9.89
CA GLU A 41 1.79 4.39 -10.71
C GLU A 41 3.04 4.97 -11.40
N VAL A 42 4.15 5.12 -10.69
CA VAL A 42 5.43 5.55 -11.30
C VAL A 42 5.87 4.59 -12.40
N LEU A 43 5.71 3.27 -12.20
CA LEU A 43 6.04 2.28 -13.21
C LEU A 43 5.10 2.31 -14.43
N SER A 44 3.83 2.69 -14.26
CA SER A 44 2.91 2.85 -15.39
C SER A 44 3.33 4.06 -16.25
N ILE A 45 3.67 5.18 -15.63
CA ILE A 45 4.15 6.39 -16.31
C ILE A 45 5.48 6.17 -17.05
N SER A 46 6.37 5.37 -16.46
CA SER A 46 7.70 5.09 -17.03
C SER A 46 7.65 4.23 -18.29
N GLY A 47 6.47 3.70 -18.63
CA GLY A 47 6.28 2.74 -19.70
C GLY A 47 6.66 1.31 -19.31
N SER A 48 6.51 0.39 -20.27
CA SER A 48 6.76 -1.04 -20.04
C SER A 48 8.19 -1.33 -19.58
N GLN A 49 8.29 -2.15 -18.55
CA GLN A 49 9.53 -2.72 -18.03
C GLN A 49 9.70 -4.16 -18.56
N PRO A 50 10.89 -4.78 -18.45
CA PRO A 50 11.14 -6.10 -19.04
C PRO A 50 10.18 -7.22 -18.60
N ASP A 51 9.62 -7.12 -17.40
CA ASP A 51 8.78 -8.12 -16.74
C ASP A 51 7.41 -7.60 -16.30
N VAL A 52 7.10 -6.32 -16.53
CA VAL A 52 5.78 -5.74 -16.23
C VAL A 52 5.43 -4.66 -17.24
N SER A 53 4.27 -4.77 -17.87
CA SER A 53 3.78 -3.75 -18.81
C SER A 53 3.22 -2.53 -18.08
N GLU A 54 3.14 -1.40 -18.77
CA GLU A 54 2.46 -0.20 -18.27
C GLU A 54 1.03 -0.51 -17.78
N GLN A 55 0.28 -1.31 -18.56
CA GLN A 55 -1.08 -1.70 -18.18
C GLN A 55 -1.11 -2.55 -16.91
N GLN A 56 -0.17 -3.50 -16.76
CA GLN A 56 -0.08 -4.31 -15.54
C GLN A 56 0.26 -3.45 -14.32
N SER A 57 1.19 -2.50 -14.47
CA SER A 57 1.52 -1.53 -13.42
C SER A 57 0.31 -0.66 -13.06
N SER A 58 -0.44 -0.16 -14.04
CA SER A 58 -1.65 0.64 -13.78
C SER A 58 -2.72 -0.15 -13.04
N LEU A 59 -2.93 -1.42 -13.41
CA LEU A 59 -3.86 -2.30 -12.69
C LEU A 59 -3.40 -2.58 -11.26
N ALA A 60 -2.09 -2.78 -11.05
CA ALA A 60 -1.54 -3.00 -9.71
C ALA A 60 -1.73 -1.75 -8.84
N SER A 61 -1.42 -0.56 -9.37
CA SER A 61 -1.71 0.72 -8.70
C SER A 61 -3.19 0.82 -8.31
N TYR A 62 -4.09 0.55 -9.26
CA TYR A 62 -5.52 0.62 -9.01
C TYR A 62 -6.05 -0.42 -8.01
N ALA A 63 -5.40 -1.59 -7.91
CA ALA A 63 -5.74 -2.59 -6.90
C ALA A 63 -5.57 -2.04 -5.48
N PHE A 64 -4.44 -1.37 -5.22
CA PHE A 64 -4.20 -0.70 -3.94
C PHE A 64 -5.18 0.46 -3.71
N VAL A 65 -5.46 1.29 -4.73
CA VAL A 65 -6.45 2.37 -4.62
C VAL A 65 -7.82 1.84 -4.20
N ARG A 66 -8.24 0.70 -4.77
CA ARG A 66 -9.50 0.05 -4.37
C ARG A 66 -9.46 -0.48 -2.94
N HIS A 67 -8.34 -1.06 -2.53
CA HIS A 67 -8.17 -1.62 -1.19
C HIS A 67 -8.27 -0.54 -0.10
N ILE A 68 -7.59 0.60 -0.27
CA ILE A 68 -7.63 1.71 0.69
C ILE A 68 -8.89 2.58 0.59
N GLY A 69 -9.68 2.38 -0.48
CA GLY A 69 -10.85 3.17 -0.81
C GLY A 69 -10.57 4.26 -1.85
N ASP A 70 -11.33 4.22 -2.94
CA ASP A 70 -11.22 5.14 -4.07
C ASP A 70 -11.90 6.49 -3.76
N THR A 71 -11.23 7.32 -2.96
CA THR A 71 -11.69 8.65 -2.57
C THR A 71 -10.78 9.75 -3.14
N PRO A 72 -11.30 10.98 -3.34
CA PRO A 72 -10.46 12.12 -3.75
C PRO A 72 -9.27 12.36 -2.80
N GLU A 73 -9.47 12.17 -1.50
CA GLU A 73 -8.44 12.36 -0.48
C GLU A 73 -7.31 11.33 -0.63
N ASN A 74 -7.65 10.04 -0.75
CA ASN A 74 -6.63 8.99 -0.93
C ASN A 74 -5.88 9.16 -2.25
N ARG A 75 -6.59 9.51 -3.34
CA ARG A 75 -5.94 9.79 -4.62
C ARG A 75 -4.96 10.97 -4.52
N ARG A 76 -5.32 12.03 -3.80
CA ARG A 76 -4.41 13.16 -3.58
C ARG A 76 -3.14 12.71 -2.86
N VAL A 77 -3.26 11.94 -1.78
CA VAL A 77 -2.09 11.45 -1.02
C VAL A 77 -1.22 10.52 -1.87
N ILE A 78 -1.83 9.66 -2.70
CA ILE A 78 -1.09 8.84 -3.67
C ILE A 78 -0.31 9.71 -4.65
N TRP A 79 -0.92 10.75 -5.22
CA TRP A 79 -0.23 11.66 -6.15
C TRP A 79 0.91 12.43 -5.49
N GLU A 80 0.73 12.89 -4.25
CA GLU A 80 1.82 13.48 -3.47
C GLU A 80 2.99 12.48 -3.32
N LYS A 81 2.68 11.21 -3.06
CA LYS A 81 3.69 10.15 -2.98
C LYS A 81 4.36 9.82 -4.32
N VAL A 82 3.61 9.87 -5.42
CA VAL A 82 4.16 9.73 -6.78
C VAL A 82 5.17 10.84 -7.06
N ASP A 83 4.86 12.08 -6.68
CA ASP A 83 5.78 13.21 -6.86
C ASP A 83 7.05 13.05 -6.00
N GLU A 84 6.94 12.54 -4.77
CA GLU A 84 8.09 12.18 -3.95
C GLU A 84 9.00 11.13 -4.62
N PHE A 85 8.42 10.08 -5.19
CA PHE A 85 9.17 9.05 -5.91
C PHE A 85 9.79 9.56 -7.20
N ARG A 86 9.09 10.43 -7.94
CA ARG A 86 9.64 11.10 -9.13
C ARG A 86 10.86 11.94 -8.76
N ALA A 87 10.81 12.64 -7.62
CA ALA A 87 11.96 13.38 -7.10
C ALA A 87 13.15 12.46 -6.75
N GLU A 88 12.89 11.25 -6.22
CA GLU A 88 13.93 10.25 -5.94
C GLU A 88 14.63 9.75 -7.21
N ILE A 89 13.89 9.55 -8.30
CA ILE A 89 14.44 9.09 -9.59
C ILE A 89 15.32 10.17 -10.26
N SER A 90 15.10 11.45 -9.93
CA SER A 90 15.87 12.63 -10.38
C SER A 90 15.99 12.80 -11.91
N GLY A 91 15.33 13.82 -12.47
CA GLY A 91 15.41 14.12 -13.91
C GLY A 91 14.70 13.09 -14.79
N GLU A 92 15.27 12.78 -15.96
CA GLU A 92 14.66 11.82 -16.90
C GLU A 92 14.60 10.40 -16.31
N MET A 93 13.45 9.74 -16.48
CA MET A 93 13.19 8.36 -16.08
C MET A 93 13.87 7.39 -17.06
N THR A 94 15.18 7.22 -16.92
CA THR A 94 15.93 6.25 -17.73
C THR A 94 15.72 4.82 -17.21
N PRO A 95 15.86 3.79 -18.07
CA PRO A 95 15.73 2.39 -17.64
C PRO A 95 16.63 2.03 -16.45
N GLU A 96 17.85 2.55 -16.37
CA GLU A 96 18.78 2.28 -15.27
C GLU A 96 18.28 2.85 -13.94
N LYS A 97 17.72 4.06 -13.96
CA LYS A 97 17.17 4.69 -12.77
C LYS A 97 15.90 4.00 -12.30
N ILE A 98 15.04 3.59 -13.25
CA ILE A 98 13.86 2.79 -12.92
C ILE A 98 14.28 1.42 -12.36
N ALA A 99 15.30 0.76 -12.91
CA ALA A 99 15.82 -0.49 -12.35
C ALA A 99 16.30 -0.29 -10.90
N LYS A 100 17.02 0.80 -10.60
CA LYS A 100 17.45 1.14 -9.23
C LYS A 100 16.27 1.47 -8.30
N PHE A 101 15.24 2.15 -8.81
CA PHE A 101 14.02 2.41 -8.05
C PHE A 101 13.30 1.10 -7.71
N ARG A 102 13.18 0.20 -8.69
CA ARG A 102 12.56 -1.11 -8.52
C ARG A 102 13.29 -1.98 -7.51
N THR A 103 14.62 -2.00 -7.49
CA THR A 103 15.37 -2.82 -6.51
C THR A 103 15.07 -2.43 -5.06
N LYS A 104 14.59 -1.21 -4.81
CA LYS A 104 14.23 -0.73 -3.47
C LYS A 104 12.83 -1.19 -3.03
N TYR A 105 11.88 -1.29 -3.97
CA TYR A 105 10.45 -1.39 -3.64
C TYR A 105 9.74 -2.64 -4.20
N ASP A 106 10.30 -3.31 -5.22
CA ASP A 106 9.63 -4.45 -5.89
C ASP A 106 9.28 -5.56 -4.90
N ALA A 107 10.20 -5.92 -4.01
CA ALA A 107 10.00 -7.03 -3.07
C ALA A 107 8.85 -6.75 -2.10
N GLN A 108 8.80 -5.54 -1.56
CA GLN A 108 7.74 -5.12 -0.63
C GLN A 108 6.39 -5.08 -1.36
N CYS A 109 6.31 -4.32 -2.46
CA CYS A 109 5.03 -4.06 -3.10
C CYS A 109 4.47 -5.27 -3.85
N ARG A 110 5.30 -6.21 -4.32
CA ARG A 110 4.81 -7.48 -4.88
C ARG A 110 4.14 -8.36 -3.84
N GLU A 111 4.66 -8.39 -2.62
CA GLU A 111 4.07 -9.23 -1.57
C GLU A 111 2.71 -8.66 -1.15
N SER A 112 2.62 -7.35 -0.92
CA SER A 112 1.36 -6.67 -0.62
C SER A 112 0.36 -6.77 -1.78
N LEU A 113 0.83 -6.75 -3.03
CA LEU A 113 0.00 -6.85 -4.22
C LEU A 113 -0.82 -8.15 -4.25
N LYS A 114 -0.26 -9.29 -3.82
CA LYS A 114 -0.97 -10.58 -3.81
C LYS A 114 -2.25 -10.52 -2.97
N ILE A 115 -2.21 -9.77 -1.87
CA ILE A 115 -3.34 -9.60 -0.95
C ILE A 115 -4.39 -8.70 -1.59
N VAL A 116 -3.99 -7.50 -2.01
CA VAL A 116 -4.94 -6.49 -2.51
C VAL A 116 -5.52 -6.83 -3.89
N TRP A 117 -4.78 -7.59 -4.71
CA TRP A 117 -5.22 -7.97 -6.05
C TRP A 117 -6.48 -8.85 -6.03
N CYS A 118 -6.53 -9.83 -5.11
CA CYS A 118 -7.72 -10.64 -4.86
C CYS A 118 -8.95 -9.76 -4.59
N GLU A 119 -8.79 -8.82 -3.66
CA GLU A 119 -9.89 -8.01 -3.18
C GLU A 119 -10.41 -7.07 -4.25
N ALA A 120 -9.50 -6.49 -5.05
CA ALA A 120 -9.82 -5.54 -6.10
C ALA A 120 -10.53 -6.18 -7.30
N TYR A 121 -10.18 -7.42 -7.65
CA TYR A 121 -10.62 -8.04 -8.92
C TYR A 121 -11.51 -9.28 -8.79
N LYS A 122 -11.61 -9.92 -7.62
CA LYS A 122 -12.61 -10.98 -7.29
C LYS A 122 -12.92 -12.00 -8.41
N THR A 123 -11.97 -12.31 -9.28
CA THR A 123 -12.11 -13.31 -10.35
C THR A 123 -11.49 -14.63 -9.91
N ALA A 124 -12.08 -15.76 -10.31
CA ALA A 124 -11.50 -17.07 -10.09
C ALA A 124 -10.10 -17.12 -10.75
N GLY A 125 -9.05 -17.19 -9.93
CA GLY A 125 -7.64 -17.16 -10.37
C GLY A 125 -6.86 -15.91 -9.96
N ALA A 126 -7.52 -14.82 -9.54
CA ALA A 126 -6.83 -13.62 -9.05
C ALA A 126 -6.03 -13.86 -7.75
N CYS A 127 -6.34 -14.93 -7.01
CA CYS A 127 -5.74 -15.24 -5.72
C CYS A 127 -4.55 -16.20 -5.74
N VAL A 128 -3.91 -16.37 -6.89
CA VAL A 128 -2.79 -17.31 -7.07
C VAL A 128 -1.55 -16.62 -7.67
N LEU A 129 -1.46 -15.28 -7.54
CA LEU A 129 -0.33 -14.47 -8.03
C LEU A 129 1.02 -14.88 -7.40
#